data_AF-A0A0R3EIW4-F1
#
_entry.id   AF-A0A0R3EIW4-F1
#
_cell.length_a   1.000
_cell.length_b   1.000
_cell.length_c   1.000
_cell.angle_alpha   90.00
_cell.angle_beta   90.00
_cell.angle_gamma   90.00
#
_symmetry.space_group_name_H-M   'P 1'
#
loop_
_entity.id
_entity.type
_entity.pdbx_description
1 polymer ?
#
loop_
_entity_poly.entity_id
_entity_poly.type
_entity_poly.pdbx_seq_one_letter_code
_entity_poly.pdbx_strand_id
1 'polypeptide(L)'
;MAKKSGPATSATTLASWLATRIDRSVGWSRLPTVFGIAVLIGLRNALRADNLFDTGRAPGGSPPPEDAACRSARTLDGTYNNLEHPLMGSVGSRFGRNAPLAQTFPESSEQLLDPNPRLISRRLLTRDEFIPATTLNVLAAAWIQFEVHDWFSHNTVEAEPWTVPLDGNDPWPQRPMQIRRTAPDPCPDASGPPTFVTQDTHWWDGSQVYGGTRAIADALRTGTGGTLRLDGQGLPPADVEALASTSETAVNFWVGLAILHSLFMREHNAICEHLAACHPEMSDQELYDKARLVNTALMAKIHTIDWTPAIIGHPTTVFAMNSNWSGILGERLGNLFRRQPHNALLRGIPGSPTSLHNVPYSLTEEFVAVYRMHPLIPDRFVLRSASDDSVIAEHELPDLAVQHVRTRFSETPIENIIYSFGRANPGALTLHNFPRHLQRLERPDGSILDLAAIDVLRVRERGVPRYNEFRRMLRLRPVSSFSELTDDPVVAKELAAIYGDIERVDLMVGLYAEPKPKGFGFSDTAFRIFVLMASRRLESDRFFTTDFRPQIYTPEGIAWVRDNSMRSVLLRHFPSLHAALDGIANPFAPWTPAWASGSTE
;
A
#
# COMPACT_ATOMS: atom_id res chain seq x y z
N MET A 1 1.30 -2.80 -32.16
CA MET A 1 1.72 -4.21 -32.35
C MET A 1 2.91 -4.49 -31.44
N ALA A 2 2.66 -4.97 -30.22
CA ALA A 2 3.72 -5.31 -29.28
C ALA A 2 4.36 -6.64 -29.67
N LYS A 3 5.70 -6.69 -29.75
CA LYS A 3 6.44 -7.95 -29.82
C LYS A 3 6.09 -8.77 -28.58
N LYS A 4 5.43 -9.92 -28.76
CA LYS A 4 5.37 -10.98 -27.74
C LYS A 4 6.79 -11.21 -27.23
N SER A 5 6.93 -11.38 -25.92
CA SER A 5 8.14 -11.92 -25.30
C SER A 5 8.67 -13.08 -26.17
N GLY A 6 9.97 -13.12 -26.41
CA GLY A 6 10.59 -14.36 -26.88
C GLY A 6 10.14 -15.51 -25.97
N PRO A 7 9.85 -16.70 -26.53
CA PRO A 7 9.29 -17.80 -25.75
C PRO A 7 10.17 -18.05 -24.53
N ALA A 8 9.56 -18.15 -23.34
CA ALA A 8 10.24 -18.61 -22.15
C ALA A 8 10.99 -19.90 -22.51
N THR A 9 12.28 -19.98 -22.14
CA THR A 9 13.05 -21.19 -22.39
C THR A 9 12.31 -22.37 -21.77
N SER A 10 12.33 -23.55 -22.41
CA SER A 10 11.64 -24.74 -21.92
C SER A 10 11.92 -25.05 -20.45
N ALA A 11 13.13 -24.73 -19.98
CA ALA A 11 13.56 -24.84 -18.59
C ALA A 11 12.83 -23.88 -17.63
N THR A 12 12.61 -22.61 -18.01
CA THR A 12 11.91 -21.62 -17.17
C THR A 12 10.42 -21.97 -17.03
N THR A 13 9.82 -22.45 -18.12
CA THR A 13 8.44 -22.95 -18.13
C THR A 13 8.29 -24.20 -17.27
N LEU A 14 9.23 -25.14 -17.36
CA LEU A 14 9.24 -26.35 -16.53
C LEU A 14 9.41 -26.03 -15.04
N ALA A 15 10.33 -25.12 -14.68
CA ALA A 15 10.55 -24.71 -13.30
C ALA A 15 9.31 -24.03 -12.68
N SER A 16 8.65 -23.16 -13.45
CA SER A 16 7.43 -22.47 -13.02
C SER A 16 6.26 -23.44 -12.86
N TRP A 17 6.15 -24.42 -13.77
CA TRP A 17 5.18 -25.51 -13.67
C TRP A 17 5.41 -26.38 -12.44
N LEU A 18 6.66 -26.78 -12.19
CA LEU A 18 7.04 -27.59 -11.02
C LEU A 18 6.77 -26.84 -9.71
N ALA A 19 7.13 -25.56 -9.64
CA ALA A 19 6.84 -24.71 -8.49
C ALA A 19 5.34 -24.65 -8.20
N THR A 20 4.51 -24.43 -9.23
CA THR A 20 3.05 -24.42 -9.09
C THR A 20 2.50 -25.76 -8.60
N ARG A 21 3.06 -26.88 -9.08
CA ARG A 21 2.66 -28.22 -8.63
C ARG A 21 3.02 -28.48 -7.16
N ILE A 22 4.24 -28.12 -6.75
CA ILE A 22 4.70 -28.27 -5.37
C ILE A 22 3.87 -27.39 -4.43
N ASP A 23 3.60 -26.15 -4.83
CA ASP A 23 2.81 -25.22 -4.05
C ASP A 23 1.38 -25.71 -3.83
N ARG A 24 0.74 -26.27 -4.88
CA ARG A 24 -0.61 -26.84 -4.76
C ARG A 24 -0.69 -28.08 -3.87
N SER A 25 0.38 -28.86 -3.75
CA SER A 25 0.37 -30.11 -2.98
C SER A 25 0.83 -29.92 -1.54
N VAL A 26 1.93 -29.21 -1.32
CA VAL A 26 2.55 -29.04 0.00
C VAL A 26 2.35 -27.62 0.55
N GLY A 27 2.32 -26.61 -0.32
CA GLY A 27 2.31 -25.20 0.04
C GLY A 27 3.72 -24.66 0.32
N TRP A 28 4.09 -23.55 -0.33
CA TRP A 28 5.43 -22.96 -0.21
C TRP A 28 5.83 -22.64 1.24
N SER A 29 4.86 -22.25 2.08
CA SER A 29 5.09 -21.84 3.47
C SER A 29 5.41 -22.99 4.41
N ARG A 30 5.13 -24.24 4.01
CA ARG A 30 5.46 -25.45 4.80
C ARG A 30 6.84 -26.01 4.46
N LEU A 31 7.51 -25.47 3.43
CA LEU A 31 8.82 -25.93 3.00
C LEU A 31 9.94 -25.23 3.79
N PRO A 32 11.10 -25.88 3.95
CA PRO A 32 12.32 -25.19 4.39
C PRO A 32 12.61 -23.98 3.51
N THR A 33 13.16 -22.91 4.11
CA THR A 33 13.34 -21.58 3.47
C THR A 33 13.88 -21.64 2.06
N VAL A 34 14.95 -22.40 1.80
CA VAL A 34 15.58 -22.49 0.47
C VAL A 34 14.61 -23.02 -0.59
N PHE A 35 13.85 -24.07 -0.28
CA PHE A 35 12.86 -24.63 -1.20
C PHE A 35 11.63 -23.72 -1.34
N GLY A 36 11.21 -23.07 -0.25
CA GLY A 36 10.17 -22.05 -0.29
C GLY A 36 10.54 -20.90 -1.24
N ILE A 37 11.78 -20.40 -1.19
CA ILE A 37 12.28 -19.37 -2.11
C ILE A 37 12.25 -19.85 -3.56
N ALA A 38 12.72 -21.06 -3.85
CA ALA A 38 12.68 -21.61 -5.20
C ALA A 38 11.24 -21.69 -5.74
N VAL A 39 10.28 -22.09 -4.90
CA VAL A 39 8.86 -22.10 -5.26
C VAL A 39 8.34 -20.68 -5.51
N LEU A 40 8.61 -19.71 -4.62
CA LEU A 40 8.17 -18.31 -4.81
C LEU A 40 8.75 -17.68 -6.08
N ILE A 41 10.01 -17.98 -6.44
CA ILE A 41 10.60 -17.53 -7.71
C ILE A 41 9.83 -18.11 -8.90
N GLY A 42 9.56 -19.42 -8.90
CA GLY A 42 8.80 -20.07 -9.96
C GLY A 42 7.37 -19.52 -10.09
N LEU A 43 6.70 -19.26 -8.98
CA LEU A 43 5.37 -18.66 -8.96
C LEU A 43 5.39 -17.23 -9.48
N ARG A 44 6.36 -16.40 -9.06
CA ARG A 44 6.53 -15.04 -9.57
C ARG A 44 6.72 -15.03 -11.09
N ASN A 45 7.53 -15.95 -11.62
CA ASN A 45 7.75 -16.06 -13.06
C ASN A 45 6.47 -16.47 -13.81
N ALA A 46 5.71 -17.43 -13.28
CA ALA A 46 4.41 -17.81 -13.85
C ALA A 46 3.43 -16.62 -13.86
N LEU A 47 3.31 -15.92 -12.73
CA LEU A 47 2.41 -14.76 -12.61
C LEU A 47 2.83 -13.60 -13.53
N ARG A 48 4.13 -13.34 -13.71
CA ARG A 48 4.61 -12.32 -14.65
C ARG A 48 4.26 -12.64 -16.09
N ALA A 49 4.31 -13.92 -16.47
CA ALA A 49 4.01 -14.35 -17.83
C ALA A 49 2.53 -14.23 -18.16
N ASP A 50 1.66 -14.50 -17.19
CA ASP A 50 0.26 -14.82 -17.45
C ASP A 50 -0.76 -13.95 -16.69
N ASN A 51 -0.32 -13.05 -15.79
CA ASN A 51 -1.18 -12.23 -14.93
C ASN A 51 -0.82 -10.73 -14.98
N LEU A 52 -0.31 -10.25 -16.11
CA LEU A 52 -0.12 -8.83 -16.38
C LEU A 52 -0.88 -8.50 -17.66
N PHE A 53 -1.97 -7.74 -17.53
CA PHE A 53 -2.82 -7.34 -18.65
C PHE A 53 -2.89 -5.82 -18.72
N ASP A 54 -2.52 -5.28 -19.87
CA ASP A 54 -2.61 -3.86 -20.17
C ASP A 54 -4.05 -3.50 -20.55
N THR A 55 -4.56 -2.44 -19.96
CA THR A 55 -5.85 -1.82 -20.30
C THR A 55 -5.65 -0.56 -21.15
N GLY A 56 -4.41 -0.22 -21.48
CA GLY A 56 -4.02 0.97 -22.22
C GLY A 56 -4.23 2.26 -21.42
N ARG A 57 -4.40 3.36 -22.14
CA ARG A 57 -4.79 4.68 -21.62
C ARG A 57 -5.91 5.23 -22.49
N ALA A 58 -6.75 6.10 -21.92
CA ALA A 58 -7.70 6.89 -22.69
C ALA A 58 -6.97 7.62 -23.85
N PRO A 59 -7.42 7.47 -25.11
CA PRO A 59 -6.87 8.24 -26.23
C PRO A 59 -7.13 9.74 -26.02
N GLY A 60 -6.08 10.57 -26.02
CA GLY A 60 -6.25 12.03 -25.96
C GLY A 60 -5.22 12.84 -25.16
N GLY A 61 -4.20 12.22 -24.55
CA GLY A 61 -3.11 12.95 -23.92
C GLY A 61 -1.89 13.03 -24.83
N SER A 62 -1.50 14.23 -25.27
CA SER A 62 -0.08 14.47 -25.60
C SER A 62 0.67 14.60 -24.28
N PRO A 63 1.85 13.99 -24.13
CA PRO A 63 2.67 14.29 -22.96
C PRO A 63 3.00 15.78 -22.93
N PRO A 64 3.13 16.37 -21.72
CA PRO A 64 3.64 17.75 -21.62
C PRO A 64 5.01 17.84 -22.31
N PRO A 65 5.46 19.00 -22.80
CA PRO A 65 6.79 19.12 -23.40
C PRO A 65 7.89 18.56 -22.49
N GLU A 66 8.86 17.85 -23.07
CA GLU A 66 9.96 17.28 -22.28
C GLU A 66 10.81 18.41 -21.68
N ASP A 67 10.85 18.47 -20.35
CA ASP A 67 11.77 19.32 -19.60
C ASP A 67 13.07 18.52 -19.33
N ALA A 68 14.24 19.13 -19.54
CA ALA A 68 15.51 18.50 -19.22
C ALA A 68 15.59 18.02 -17.76
N ALA A 69 14.92 18.70 -16.83
CA ALA A 69 14.83 18.30 -15.42
C ALA A 69 14.22 16.91 -15.23
N CYS A 70 13.27 16.51 -16.09
CA CYS A 70 12.63 15.20 -15.98
C CYS A 70 13.65 14.06 -16.07
N ARG A 71 14.79 14.24 -16.74
CA ARG A 71 15.81 13.19 -16.87
C ARG A 71 16.51 12.88 -15.54
N SER A 72 16.53 13.81 -14.59
CA SER A 72 17.27 13.68 -13.34
C SER A 72 16.43 13.92 -12.08
N ALA A 73 15.11 14.11 -12.24
CA ALA A 73 14.13 14.36 -11.18
C ALA A 73 12.78 13.70 -11.49
N ARG A 74 12.02 13.39 -10.43
CA ARG A 74 10.63 12.90 -10.56
C ARG A 74 9.70 14.09 -10.86
N THR A 75 8.88 13.96 -11.90
CA THR A 75 7.79 14.90 -12.19
C THR A 75 6.67 14.79 -11.14
N LEU A 76 5.83 15.81 -11.02
CA LEU A 76 4.74 15.83 -10.03
C LEU A 76 3.56 14.93 -10.43
N ASP A 77 3.28 14.82 -11.73
CA ASP A 77 2.17 14.05 -12.28
C ASP A 77 2.58 12.63 -12.70
N GLY A 78 3.83 12.24 -12.46
CA GLY A 78 4.38 10.94 -12.81
C GLY A 78 4.73 10.76 -14.29
N THR A 79 4.67 11.82 -15.09
CA THR A 79 5.11 11.76 -16.50
C THR A 79 6.63 11.59 -16.63
N TYR A 80 7.10 11.09 -17.77
CA TYR A 80 8.53 10.94 -18.06
C TYR A 80 9.31 10.03 -17.10
N ASN A 81 8.65 9.20 -16.29
CA ASN A 81 9.34 8.09 -15.63
C ASN A 81 9.84 7.10 -16.69
N ASN A 82 8.98 6.67 -17.62
CA ASN A 82 9.46 6.02 -18.84
C ASN A 82 9.69 7.06 -19.94
N LEU A 83 10.93 7.22 -20.40
CA LEU A 83 11.28 8.24 -21.40
C LEU A 83 10.75 7.93 -22.82
N GLU A 84 10.51 6.66 -23.14
CA GLU A 84 9.93 6.23 -24.43
C GLU A 84 8.40 6.31 -24.42
N HIS A 85 7.79 6.17 -23.23
CA HIS A 85 6.36 6.25 -23.00
C HIS A 85 6.04 7.23 -21.87
N PRO A 86 6.12 8.55 -22.12
CA PRO A 86 6.08 9.56 -21.06
C PRO A 86 4.81 9.60 -20.22
N LEU A 87 3.69 9.03 -20.69
CA LEU A 87 2.42 8.97 -19.95
C LEU A 87 2.24 7.67 -19.15
N MET A 88 3.20 6.75 -19.18
CA MET A 88 3.12 5.49 -18.44
C MET A 88 3.08 5.78 -16.94
N GLY A 89 2.08 5.23 -16.24
CA GLY A 89 1.94 5.34 -14.79
C GLY A 89 1.64 6.75 -14.27
N SER A 90 1.47 7.75 -15.14
CA SER A 90 1.14 9.12 -14.73
C SER A 90 -0.35 9.25 -14.34
N VAL A 91 -0.72 10.36 -13.69
CA VAL A 91 -2.12 10.70 -13.38
C VAL A 91 -3.02 10.53 -14.62
N GLY A 92 -4.21 9.95 -14.43
CA GLY A 92 -5.14 9.63 -15.52
C GLY A 92 -4.81 8.38 -16.32
N SER A 93 -3.77 7.61 -15.94
CA SER A 93 -3.55 6.27 -16.47
C SER A 93 -4.70 5.33 -16.06
N ARG A 94 -5.01 4.33 -16.89
CA ARG A 94 -5.96 3.29 -16.49
C ARG A 94 -5.30 2.31 -15.52
N PHE A 95 -6.08 1.77 -14.60
CA PHE A 95 -5.69 0.60 -13.82
C PHE A 95 -5.56 -0.62 -14.74
N GLY A 96 -4.40 -1.28 -14.69
CA GLY A 96 -4.21 -2.56 -15.38
C GLY A 96 -5.00 -3.69 -14.71
N ARG A 97 -4.82 -4.92 -15.20
CA ARG A 97 -5.42 -6.11 -14.58
C ARG A 97 -4.40 -7.20 -14.33
N ASN A 98 -4.59 -7.95 -13.24
CA ASN A 98 -3.96 -9.25 -13.01
C ASN A 98 -4.89 -10.42 -13.37
N ALA A 99 -6.20 -10.16 -13.44
CA ALA A 99 -7.18 -11.08 -13.99
C ALA A 99 -7.19 -11.01 -15.53
N PRO A 100 -7.41 -12.12 -16.24
CA PRO A 100 -7.65 -12.09 -17.68
C PRO A 100 -8.81 -11.16 -18.04
N LEU A 101 -8.65 -10.30 -19.04
CA LEU A 101 -9.65 -9.27 -19.39
C LEU A 101 -11.05 -9.84 -19.71
N ALA A 102 -11.12 -11.06 -20.25
CA ALA A 102 -12.39 -11.75 -20.52
C ALA A 102 -13.18 -12.07 -19.24
N GLN A 103 -12.53 -12.06 -18.07
CA GLN A 103 -13.12 -12.34 -16.76
C GLN A 103 -13.36 -11.06 -15.94
N THR A 104 -13.05 -9.87 -16.48
CA THR A 104 -13.18 -8.60 -15.75
C THR A 104 -14.43 -7.81 -16.10
N PHE A 105 -15.41 -8.44 -16.75
CA PHE A 105 -16.74 -7.86 -16.92
C PHE A 105 -17.48 -7.94 -15.58
N PRO A 106 -18.04 -6.83 -15.08
CA PRO A 106 -18.87 -6.87 -13.89
C PRO A 106 -20.13 -7.70 -14.16
N GLU A 107 -20.66 -8.29 -13.10
CA GLU A 107 -21.96 -8.97 -13.13
C GLU A 107 -23.09 -7.96 -13.41
N SER A 108 -24.30 -8.47 -13.67
CA SER A 108 -25.46 -7.59 -13.85
C SER A 108 -25.71 -6.72 -12.61
N SER A 109 -26.35 -5.56 -12.78
CA SER A 109 -26.63 -4.62 -11.68
C SER A 109 -27.36 -5.27 -10.50
N GLU A 110 -28.24 -6.23 -10.78
CA GLU A 110 -28.98 -7.01 -9.78
C GLU A 110 -28.03 -7.95 -9.00
N GLN A 111 -27.16 -8.67 -9.71
CA GLN A 111 -26.17 -9.58 -9.11
C GLN A 111 -25.08 -8.85 -8.33
N LEU A 112 -24.73 -7.62 -8.72
CA LEU A 112 -23.79 -6.79 -7.95
C LEU A 112 -24.31 -6.46 -6.55
N LEU A 113 -25.63 -6.43 -6.37
CA LEU A 113 -26.30 -6.21 -5.08
C LEU A 113 -26.63 -7.52 -4.35
N ASP A 114 -26.26 -8.69 -4.89
CA ASP A 114 -26.62 -10.00 -4.33
C ASP A 114 -25.37 -10.90 -4.09
N PRO A 115 -25.09 -11.33 -2.85
CA PRO A 115 -25.82 -10.99 -1.62
C PRO A 115 -25.65 -9.52 -1.24
N ASN A 116 -26.63 -8.97 -0.52
CA ASN A 116 -26.69 -7.56 -0.16
C ASN A 116 -25.38 -7.07 0.53
N PRO A 117 -24.69 -6.03 -0.01
CA PRO A 117 -23.46 -5.51 0.59
C PRO A 117 -23.62 -5.01 2.04
N ARG A 118 -24.78 -4.44 2.39
CA ARG A 118 -25.10 -4.02 3.75
C ARG A 118 -25.30 -5.21 4.69
N LEU A 119 -25.92 -6.28 4.21
CA LEU A 119 -26.04 -7.53 4.95
C LEU A 119 -24.66 -8.08 5.30
N ILE A 120 -23.75 -8.13 4.32
CA ILE A 120 -22.36 -8.59 4.52
C ILE A 120 -21.62 -7.69 5.51
N SER A 121 -21.71 -6.37 5.33
CA SER A 121 -21.13 -5.38 6.26
C SER A 121 -21.56 -5.69 7.69
N ARG A 122 -22.87 -5.82 7.92
CA ARG A 122 -23.41 -6.03 9.26
C ARG A 122 -23.09 -7.40 9.84
N ARG A 123 -23.24 -8.47 9.07
CA ARG A 123 -23.18 -9.85 9.56
C ARG A 123 -21.77 -10.42 9.61
N LEU A 124 -20.92 -10.13 8.62
CA LEU A 124 -19.61 -10.79 8.48
C LEU A 124 -18.44 -9.87 8.80
N LEU A 125 -18.62 -8.54 8.73
CA LEU A 125 -17.50 -7.60 8.83
C LEU A 125 -17.48 -6.86 10.16
N THR A 126 -18.63 -6.45 10.69
CA THR A 126 -18.76 -5.71 11.96
C THR A 126 -17.88 -6.27 13.08
N ARG A 127 -17.05 -5.41 13.68
CA ARG A 127 -16.27 -5.77 14.87
C ARG A 127 -17.16 -5.84 16.11
N ASP A 128 -17.35 -7.05 16.62
CA ASP A 128 -18.02 -7.28 17.90
C ASP A 128 -17.04 -7.25 19.08
N GLU A 129 -15.88 -7.87 18.89
CA GLU A 129 -14.75 -7.83 19.81
C GLU A 129 -13.48 -7.45 19.04
N PHE A 130 -12.60 -6.64 19.63
CA PHE A 130 -11.35 -6.26 18.98
C PHE A 130 -10.37 -7.43 18.97
N ILE A 131 -10.07 -7.93 17.77
CA ILE A 131 -9.08 -8.99 17.57
C ILE A 131 -7.75 -8.32 17.19
N PRO A 132 -6.71 -8.32 18.04
CA PRO A 132 -5.46 -7.64 17.75
C PRO A 132 -4.56 -8.41 16.77
N ALA A 133 -3.88 -7.70 15.87
CA ALA A 133 -2.73 -8.20 15.15
C ALA A 133 -1.47 -8.06 16.02
N THR A 134 -1.22 -9.05 16.86
CA THR A 134 -0.19 -8.97 17.92
C THR A 134 1.25 -8.88 17.43
N THR A 135 1.51 -9.11 16.15
CA THR A 135 2.85 -8.99 15.54
C THR A 135 3.17 -7.59 15.05
N LEU A 136 2.18 -6.69 15.05
CA LEU A 136 2.28 -5.34 14.51
C LEU A 136 1.89 -4.31 15.56
N ASN A 137 2.35 -3.08 15.37
CA ASN A 137 1.86 -1.90 16.05
C ASN A 137 0.98 -1.02 15.14
N VAL A 138 0.30 -0.03 15.72
CA VAL A 138 -0.62 0.85 14.96
C VAL A 138 0.12 1.71 13.93
N LEU A 139 1.42 1.99 14.11
CA LEU A 139 2.22 2.67 13.08
C LEU A 139 2.25 1.87 11.77
N ALA A 140 2.19 0.53 11.82
CA ALA A 140 2.10 -0.29 10.62
C ALA A 140 0.78 -0.09 9.86
N ALA A 141 -0.32 0.16 10.57
CA ALA A 141 -1.62 0.47 9.98
C ALA A 141 -1.64 1.87 9.34
N ALA A 142 -1.05 2.86 10.03
CA ALA A 142 -0.87 4.19 9.46
C ALA A 142 0.03 4.17 8.22
N TRP A 143 1.11 3.39 8.26
CA TRP A 143 2.07 3.25 7.16
C TRP A 143 1.42 2.77 5.87
N ILE A 144 0.62 1.70 5.95
CA ILE A 144 0.04 1.15 4.73
C ILE A 144 -0.98 2.09 4.10
N GLN A 145 -1.72 2.86 4.89
CA GLN A 145 -2.59 3.90 4.34
C GLN A 145 -1.78 5.05 3.74
N PHE A 146 -0.69 5.47 4.40
CA PHE A 146 0.21 6.51 3.90
C PHE A 146 0.80 6.14 2.53
N GLU A 147 1.16 4.88 2.34
CA GLU A 147 1.64 4.37 1.06
C GLU A 147 0.52 4.26 0.01
N VAL A 148 -0.69 3.85 0.41
CA VAL A 148 -1.85 3.84 -0.53
C VAL A 148 -2.15 5.25 -1.05
N HIS A 149 -1.96 6.29 -0.24
CA HIS A 149 -2.10 7.69 -0.67
C HIS A 149 -1.04 8.14 -1.68
N ASP A 150 0.03 7.37 -1.91
CA ASP A 150 0.98 7.58 -3.01
C ASP A 150 0.57 6.85 -4.29
N TRP A 151 -0.16 5.74 -4.16
CA TRP A 151 -0.23 4.73 -5.20
C TRP A 151 -1.47 4.83 -6.06
N PHE A 152 -2.63 5.07 -5.46
CA PHE A 152 -3.89 5.03 -6.20
C PHE A 152 -5.06 5.67 -5.47
N SER A 153 -5.98 6.17 -6.28
CA SER A 153 -7.35 6.46 -5.88
C SER A 153 -8.29 6.32 -7.06
N HIS A 154 -9.58 6.21 -6.75
CA HIS A 154 -10.66 6.22 -7.74
C HIS A 154 -11.66 7.29 -7.35
N ASN A 155 -12.03 8.14 -8.30
CA ASN A 155 -13.11 9.09 -8.11
C ASN A 155 -14.47 8.40 -8.05
N THR A 156 -15.45 9.11 -7.49
CA THR A 156 -16.85 8.74 -7.48
C THR A 156 -17.70 9.75 -8.22
N VAL A 157 -18.89 9.31 -8.68
CA VAL A 157 -19.88 10.18 -9.31
C VAL A 157 -21.19 10.14 -8.53
N GLU A 158 -21.85 11.30 -8.44
CA GLU A 158 -23.15 11.43 -7.79
C GLU A 158 -24.31 10.94 -8.66
N ALA A 159 -24.11 10.87 -9.98
CA ALA A 159 -25.12 10.41 -10.91
C ALA A 159 -25.44 8.92 -10.68
N GLU A 160 -26.74 8.62 -10.64
CA GLU A 160 -27.29 7.25 -10.57
C GLU A 160 -26.65 6.37 -9.48
N PRO A 161 -26.65 6.79 -8.20
CA PRO A 161 -26.04 6.04 -7.12
C PRO A 161 -26.65 4.63 -7.00
N TRP A 162 -25.86 3.68 -6.51
CA TRP A 162 -26.36 2.35 -6.15
C TRP A 162 -27.35 2.46 -5.00
N THR A 163 -28.54 1.92 -5.23
CA THR A 163 -29.59 1.84 -4.22
C THR A 163 -29.52 0.49 -3.51
N VAL A 164 -29.02 0.48 -2.28
CA VAL A 164 -28.86 -0.73 -1.46
C VAL A 164 -30.10 -0.88 -0.57
N PRO A 165 -30.88 -1.97 -0.74
CA PRO A 165 -32.04 -2.21 0.11
C PRO A 165 -31.60 -2.46 1.55
N LEU A 166 -32.43 -2.01 2.50
CA LEU A 166 -32.17 -2.11 3.93
C LEU A 166 -33.25 -2.95 4.59
N ASP A 167 -32.85 -3.78 5.56
CA ASP A 167 -33.81 -4.51 6.39
C ASP A 167 -34.65 -3.53 7.23
N GLY A 168 -35.85 -3.96 7.64
CA GLY A 168 -36.80 -3.12 8.37
C GLY A 168 -36.22 -2.50 9.64
N ASN A 169 -35.34 -3.21 10.36
CA ASN A 169 -34.71 -2.78 11.60
C ASN A 169 -33.28 -2.22 11.43
N ASP A 170 -32.78 -2.00 10.19
CA ASP A 170 -31.43 -1.46 10.00
C ASP A 170 -31.31 -0.03 10.59
N PRO A 171 -30.30 0.27 11.41
CA PRO A 171 -30.14 1.59 12.02
C PRO A 171 -29.68 2.68 11.03
N TRP A 172 -29.43 2.36 9.76
CA TRP A 172 -29.02 3.32 8.75
C TRP A 172 -30.13 4.37 8.51
N PRO A 173 -29.82 5.68 8.58
CA PRO A 173 -30.84 6.73 8.62
C PRO A 173 -31.49 7.00 7.25
N GLN A 174 -30.76 6.83 6.15
CA GLN A 174 -31.27 7.11 4.80
C GLN A 174 -31.84 5.83 4.18
N ARG A 175 -33.13 5.80 3.86
CA ARG A 175 -33.81 4.60 3.33
C ARG A 175 -34.38 4.86 1.94
N PRO A 176 -33.94 4.14 0.90
CA PRO A 176 -32.85 3.14 0.87
C PRO A 176 -31.45 3.76 1.04
N MET A 177 -30.46 2.95 1.39
CA MET A 177 -29.07 3.40 1.47
C MET A 177 -28.54 3.70 0.05
N GLN A 178 -27.80 4.79 -0.09
CA GLN A 178 -27.21 5.22 -1.36
C GLN A 178 -25.68 5.09 -1.31
N ILE A 179 -25.10 4.49 -2.35
CA ILE A 179 -23.65 4.41 -2.54
C ILE A 179 -23.30 5.02 -3.90
N ARG A 180 -22.50 6.10 -3.93
CA ARG A 180 -22.01 6.72 -5.17
C ARG A 180 -21.33 5.68 -6.07
N ARG A 181 -21.36 5.82 -7.39
CA ARG A 181 -20.67 4.89 -8.31
C ARG A 181 -19.19 5.24 -8.45
N THR A 182 -18.35 4.27 -8.85
CA THR A 182 -16.98 4.59 -9.29
C THR A 182 -17.09 5.39 -10.58
N ALA A 183 -16.34 6.48 -10.70
CA ALA A 183 -16.32 7.28 -11.91
C ALA A 183 -15.85 6.42 -13.10
N PRO A 184 -16.63 6.32 -14.20
CA PRO A 184 -16.23 5.55 -15.36
C PRO A 184 -15.00 6.18 -16.03
N ASP A 185 -14.24 5.37 -16.77
CA ASP A 185 -13.22 5.90 -17.68
C ASP A 185 -13.84 6.95 -18.63
N PRO A 186 -13.27 8.17 -18.72
CA PRO A 186 -13.75 9.21 -19.63
C PRO A 186 -13.72 8.82 -21.11
N CYS A 187 -12.90 7.84 -21.49
CA CYS A 187 -12.82 7.33 -22.85
C CYS A 187 -12.78 5.80 -22.85
N PRO A 188 -13.90 5.12 -22.57
CA PRO A 188 -13.92 3.67 -22.45
C PRO A 188 -13.74 3.00 -23.82
N ASP A 189 -13.14 1.80 -23.84
CA ASP A 189 -13.19 0.94 -25.04
C ASP A 189 -14.61 0.37 -25.18
N ALA A 190 -15.29 0.69 -26.28
CA ALA A 190 -16.65 0.23 -26.54
C ALA A 190 -16.81 -1.30 -26.60
N SER A 191 -15.73 -2.03 -26.84
CA SER A 191 -15.72 -3.49 -26.98
C SER A 191 -15.06 -4.23 -25.81
N GLY A 192 -14.41 -3.51 -24.90
CA GLY A 192 -13.67 -4.05 -23.77
C GLY A 192 -14.49 -4.07 -22.47
N PRO A 193 -13.97 -4.74 -21.41
CA PRO A 193 -14.52 -4.59 -20.08
C PRO A 193 -14.38 -3.14 -19.57
N PRO A 194 -15.22 -2.69 -18.63
CA PRO A 194 -15.09 -1.37 -18.03
C PRO A 194 -13.69 -1.14 -17.44
N THR A 195 -13.13 0.03 -17.75
CA THR A 195 -11.87 0.54 -17.24
C THR A 195 -12.12 1.72 -16.30
N PHE A 196 -11.12 2.01 -15.48
CA PHE A 196 -11.12 3.13 -14.54
C PHE A 196 -9.75 3.80 -14.56
N VAL A 197 -9.72 5.08 -14.21
CA VAL A 197 -8.49 5.90 -14.21
C VAL A 197 -8.14 6.36 -12.81
N THR A 198 -6.85 6.42 -12.52
CA THR A 198 -6.32 6.92 -11.25
C THR A 198 -6.27 8.45 -11.22
N GLN A 199 -6.45 9.06 -10.04
CA GLN A 199 -6.11 10.47 -9.81
C GLN A 199 -4.70 10.67 -9.26
N ASP A 200 -4.07 9.60 -8.81
CA ASP A 200 -2.69 9.60 -8.30
C ASP A 200 -1.77 8.95 -9.33
N THR A 201 -0.46 9.15 -9.21
CA THR A 201 0.48 8.43 -10.05
C THR A 201 0.52 6.97 -9.60
N HIS A 202 0.74 6.03 -10.52
CA HIS A 202 1.00 4.64 -10.15
C HIS A 202 2.43 4.41 -9.65
N TRP A 203 3.30 5.41 -9.81
CA TRP A 203 4.69 5.30 -9.41
C TRP A 203 4.79 5.41 -7.90
N TRP A 204 5.83 4.79 -7.35
CA TRP A 204 6.20 5.03 -5.97
C TRP A 204 7.09 6.25 -5.93
N ASP A 205 6.46 7.43 -5.92
CA ASP A 205 7.14 8.70 -6.20
C ASP A 205 7.09 9.70 -5.03
N GLY A 206 6.42 9.35 -3.94
CA GLY A 206 6.28 10.18 -2.75
C GLY A 206 5.19 11.23 -2.88
N SER A 207 4.25 11.09 -3.83
CA SER A 207 3.19 12.05 -4.12
C SER A 207 2.30 12.36 -2.90
N GLN A 208 2.20 11.45 -1.92
CA GLN A 208 1.55 11.74 -0.65
C GLN A 208 2.27 12.84 0.14
N VAL A 209 3.60 12.97 0.03
CA VAL A 209 4.39 14.04 0.68
C VAL A 209 4.48 15.28 -0.21
N TYR A 210 4.67 15.10 -1.51
CA TYR A 210 5.03 16.17 -2.45
C TYR A 210 3.84 16.78 -3.22
N GLY A 211 2.67 16.12 -3.17
CA GLY A 211 1.48 16.47 -3.92
C GLY A 211 1.55 16.07 -5.41
N GLY A 212 0.37 15.91 -6.01
CA GLY A 212 0.23 15.59 -7.44
C GLY A 212 0.10 16.81 -8.37
N THR A 213 0.09 18.04 -7.82
CA THR A 213 -0.08 19.27 -8.61
C THR A 213 0.97 20.31 -8.28
N ARG A 214 1.27 21.18 -9.26
CA ARG A 214 2.20 22.30 -9.07
C ARG A 214 1.73 23.26 -7.97
N ALA A 215 0.44 23.53 -7.87
CA ALA A 215 -0.11 24.41 -6.83
C ALA A 215 0.18 23.88 -5.40
N ILE A 216 0.01 22.57 -5.18
CA ILE A 216 0.30 21.94 -3.88
C ILE A 216 1.82 21.93 -3.64
N ALA A 217 2.61 21.52 -4.64
CA ALA A 217 4.07 21.45 -4.51
C ALA A 217 4.68 22.83 -4.22
N ASP A 218 4.24 23.89 -4.91
CA ASP A 218 4.73 25.26 -4.69
C ASP A 218 4.29 25.78 -3.30
N ALA A 219 3.06 25.47 -2.86
CA ALA A 219 2.59 25.84 -1.53
C ALA A 219 3.34 25.10 -0.40
N LEU A 220 3.78 23.87 -0.64
CA LEU A 220 4.57 23.07 0.29
C LEU A 220 6.00 23.59 0.45
N ARG A 221 6.57 24.28 -0.54
CA ARG A 221 8.00 24.65 -0.54
C ARG A 221 8.25 25.95 0.20
N THR A 222 9.41 26.03 0.86
CA THR A 222 9.91 27.28 1.47
C THR A 222 10.49 28.23 0.41
N GLY A 223 10.90 27.69 -0.74
CA GLY A 223 11.64 28.41 -1.78
C GLY A 223 13.11 28.67 -1.43
N THR A 224 13.61 28.07 -0.34
CA THR A 224 15.01 28.15 0.05
C THR A 224 15.55 26.83 0.60
N GLY A 225 16.77 26.47 0.19
CA GLY A 225 17.46 25.25 0.62
C GLY A 225 16.78 23.95 0.16
N GLY A 226 15.83 24.01 -0.75
CA GLY A 226 15.05 22.88 -1.25
C GLY A 226 14.04 22.32 -0.25
N THR A 227 13.77 23.02 0.85
CA THR A 227 13.01 22.48 2.00
C THR A 227 11.49 22.63 1.87
N LEU A 228 10.76 21.82 2.65
CA LEU A 228 9.31 21.87 2.82
C LEU A 228 8.93 22.67 4.07
N ARG A 229 7.80 23.39 3.97
CA ARG A 229 7.18 24.14 5.06
C ARG A 229 6.49 23.17 6.03
N LEU A 230 6.75 23.34 7.31
CA LEU A 230 5.98 22.77 8.41
C LEU A 230 5.47 23.92 9.27
N ASP A 231 4.28 23.79 9.84
CA ASP A 231 3.77 24.78 10.78
C ASP A 231 4.37 24.60 12.20
N GLY A 232 3.92 25.42 13.15
CA GLY A 232 4.40 25.38 14.53
C GLY A 232 4.12 24.08 15.29
N GLN A 233 3.21 23.23 14.79
CA GLN A 233 2.92 21.90 15.34
C GLN A 233 3.70 20.80 14.61
N GLY A 234 4.48 21.15 13.60
CA GLY A 234 5.17 20.20 12.74
C GLY A 234 4.24 19.47 11.78
N LEU A 235 3.10 20.07 11.41
CA LEU A 235 2.18 19.54 10.40
C LEU A 235 2.35 20.27 9.06
N PRO A 236 1.84 19.72 7.94
CA PRO A 236 1.70 20.49 6.71
C PRO A 236 0.96 21.81 6.97
N PRO A 237 1.32 22.93 6.31
CA PRO A 237 0.65 24.20 6.52
C PRO A 237 -0.85 24.15 6.20
N ALA A 238 -1.67 24.91 6.92
CA ALA A 238 -3.13 24.92 6.75
C ALA A 238 -3.58 25.35 5.33
N ASP A 239 -2.81 26.22 4.66
CA ASP A 239 -3.04 26.58 3.26
C ASP A 239 -2.83 25.39 2.30
N VAL A 240 -1.87 24.50 2.61
CA VAL A 240 -1.66 23.26 1.86
C VAL A 240 -2.80 22.27 2.12
N GLU A 241 -3.23 22.12 3.38
CA GLU A 241 -4.37 21.28 3.73
C GLU A 241 -5.65 21.73 3.02
N ALA A 242 -5.89 23.04 2.93
CA ALA A 242 -7.04 23.59 2.22
C ALA A 242 -7.00 23.23 0.72
N LEU A 243 -5.82 23.30 0.07
CA LEU A 243 -5.66 22.88 -1.32
C LEU A 243 -5.90 21.36 -1.48
N ALA A 244 -5.34 20.55 -0.58
CA ALA A 244 -5.49 19.10 -0.59
C ALA A 244 -6.93 18.65 -0.29
N SER A 245 -7.69 19.41 0.51
CA SER A 245 -9.07 19.09 0.94
C SER A 245 -10.07 18.92 -0.21
N THR A 246 -9.69 19.35 -1.42
CA THR A 246 -10.47 19.17 -2.64
C THR A 246 -10.43 17.75 -3.21
N SER A 247 -9.52 16.89 -2.73
CA SER A 247 -9.43 15.49 -3.17
C SER A 247 -10.41 14.58 -2.41
N GLU A 248 -10.88 13.51 -3.06
CA GLU A 248 -11.69 12.49 -2.39
C GLU A 248 -10.93 11.74 -1.27
N THR A 249 -9.60 11.78 -1.29
CA THR A 249 -8.74 11.12 -0.29
C THR A 249 -8.54 11.97 0.96
N ALA A 250 -8.66 13.29 0.86
CA ALA A 250 -8.41 14.20 1.99
C ALA A 250 -9.41 14.03 3.14
N VAL A 251 -10.66 13.64 2.85
CA VAL A 251 -11.66 13.34 3.89
C VAL A 251 -11.34 12.09 4.70
N ASN A 252 -10.43 11.23 4.22
CA ASN A 252 -10.00 10.01 4.90
C ASN A 252 -8.70 10.21 5.71
N PHE A 253 -8.26 11.46 5.91
CA PHE A 253 -7.09 11.80 6.69
C PHE A 253 -7.35 11.65 8.20
N TRP A 254 -6.34 11.23 8.96
CA TRP A 254 -6.43 11.04 10.41
C TRP A 254 -5.05 11.17 11.07
N VAL A 255 -5.00 11.18 12.41
CA VAL A 255 -3.77 11.37 13.19
C VAL A 255 -2.61 10.45 12.76
N GLY A 256 -2.89 9.19 12.42
CA GLY A 256 -1.85 8.26 11.95
C GLY A 256 -1.15 8.72 10.68
N LEU A 257 -1.90 9.27 9.71
CA LEU A 257 -1.32 9.87 8.50
C LEU A 257 -0.55 11.15 8.85
N ALA A 258 -1.10 12.00 9.71
CA ALA A 258 -0.46 13.24 10.13
C ALA A 258 0.95 13.03 10.69
N ILE A 259 1.13 11.97 11.49
CA ILE A 259 2.43 11.54 12.01
C ILE A 259 3.43 11.28 10.87
N LEU A 260 3.03 10.51 9.86
CA LEU A 260 3.93 10.08 8.79
C LEU A 260 4.22 11.21 7.80
N HIS A 261 3.25 12.07 7.49
CA HIS A 261 3.51 13.30 6.74
C HIS A 261 4.52 14.19 7.48
N SER A 262 4.31 14.44 8.78
CA SER A 262 5.28 15.20 9.59
C SER A 262 6.68 14.57 9.54
N LEU A 263 6.77 13.27 9.77
CA LEU A 263 8.04 12.53 9.82
C LEU A 263 8.80 12.62 8.49
N PHE A 264 8.14 12.37 7.35
CA PHE A 264 8.83 12.35 6.06
C PHE A 264 9.04 13.74 5.44
N MET A 265 8.30 14.76 5.87
CA MET A 265 8.64 16.16 5.55
C MET A 265 9.88 16.62 6.33
N ARG A 266 10.00 16.25 7.62
CA ARG A 266 11.23 16.47 8.41
C ARG A 266 12.41 15.70 7.81
N GLU A 267 12.17 14.48 7.35
CA GLU A 267 13.19 13.66 6.68
C GLU A 267 13.70 14.30 5.40
N HIS A 268 12.80 14.79 4.55
CA HIS A 268 13.17 15.53 3.35
C HIS A 268 14.03 16.75 3.70
N ASN A 269 13.64 17.54 4.70
CA ASN A 269 14.40 18.71 5.11
C ASN A 269 15.81 18.35 5.62
N ALA A 270 15.94 17.27 6.40
CA ALA A 270 17.25 16.78 6.86
C ALA A 270 18.14 16.29 5.69
N ILE A 271 17.54 15.69 4.66
CA ILE A 271 18.26 15.32 3.43
C ILE A 271 18.72 16.58 2.70
N CYS A 272 17.86 17.59 2.54
CA CYS A 272 18.23 18.86 1.90
C CYS A 272 19.40 19.53 2.60
N GLU A 273 19.36 19.64 3.94
CA GLU A 273 20.44 20.20 4.74
C GLU A 273 21.76 19.43 4.55
N HIS A 274 21.70 18.10 4.55
CA HIS A 274 22.87 17.26 4.32
C HIS A 274 23.45 17.45 2.91
N LEU A 275 22.60 17.45 1.89
CA LEU A 275 23.03 17.65 0.50
C LEU A 275 23.60 19.05 0.28
N ALA A 276 22.99 20.09 0.84
CA ALA A 276 23.49 21.47 0.75
C ALA A 276 24.86 21.64 1.41
N ALA A 277 25.12 20.92 2.50
CA ALA A 277 26.44 20.93 3.16
C ALA A 277 27.53 20.25 2.30
N CYS A 278 27.18 19.22 1.53
CA CYS A 278 28.11 18.50 0.67
C CYS A 278 28.26 19.12 -0.73
N HIS A 279 27.21 19.77 -1.23
CA HIS A 279 27.11 20.35 -2.58
C HIS A 279 26.58 21.79 -2.47
N PRO A 280 27.38 22.75 -1.94
CA PRO A 280 26.94 24.12 -1.69
C PRO A 280 26.58 24.92 -2.96
N GLU A 281 26.94 24.40 -4.14
CA GLU A 281 26.60 24.97 -5.44
C GLU A 281 25.17 24.66 -5.91
N MET A 282 24.50 23.66 -5.31
CA MET A 282 23.16 23.27 -5.73
C MET A 282 22.14 24.37 -5.44
N SER A 283 21.30 24.65 -6.44
CA SER A 283 20.15 25.54 -6.28
C SER A 283 19.06 24.94 -5.40
N ASP A 284 18.11 25.78 -4.95
CA ASP A 284 16.91 25.35 -4.22
C ASP A 284 16.16 24.21 -4.95
N GLN A 285 15.99 24.35 -6.27
CA GLN A 285 15.30 23.36 -7.09
C GLN A 285 16.07 22.04 -7.16
N GLU A 286 17.39 22.08 -7.35
CA GLU A 286 18.22 20.88 -7.40
C GLU A 286 18.19 20.13 -6.07
N LEU A 287 18.32 20.84 -4.94
CA LEU A 287 18.22 20.25 -3.61
C LEU A 287 16.86 19.57 -3.40
N TYR A 288 15.76 20.25 -3.72
CA TYR A 288 14.40 19.70 -3.64
C TYR A 288 14.26 18.42 -4.47
N ASP A 289 14.69 18.44 -5.73
CA ASP A 289 14.55 17.31 -6.64
C ASP A 289 15.39 16.10 -6.19
N LYS A 290 16.62 16.32 -5.70
CA LYS A 290 17.47 15.25 -5.17
C LYS A 290 16.94 14.72 -3.85
N ALA A 291 16.52 15.59 -2.94
CA ALA A 291 15.96 15.16 -1.67
C ALA A 291 14.64 14.39 -1.85
N ARG A 292 13.80 14.76 -2.82
CA ARG A 292 12.61 13.96 -3.19
C ARG A 292 12.99 12.56 -3.64
N LEU A 293 13.97 12.43 -4.55
CA LEU A 293 14.45 11.11 -4.99
C LEU A 293 14.92 10.24 -3.82
N VAL A 294 15.79 10.80 -2.97
CA VAL A 294 16.36 10.09 -1.81
C VAL A 294 15.28 9.69 -0.82
N ASN A 295 14.38 10.60 -0.46
CA ASN A 295 13.34 10.34 0.52
C ASN A 295 12.34 9.28 0.02
N THR A 296 11.91 9.38 -1.24
CA THR A 296 11.05 8.37 -1.88
C THR A 296 11.71 7.00 -1.92
N ALA A 297 13.01 6.92 -2.23
CA ALA A 297 13.73 5.66 -2.19
C ALA A 297 13.91 5.10 -0.78
N LEU A 298 14.05 5.96 0.23
CA LEU A 298 14.08 5.55 1.62
C LEU A 298 12.71 5.00 2.07
N MET A 299 11.59 5.64 1.72
CA MET A 299 10.24 5.12 1.97
C MET A 299 10.05 3.74 1.30
N ALA A 300 10.43 3.62 0.02
CA ALA A 300 10.37 2.35 -0.70
C ALA A 300 11.21 1.24 -0.05
N LYS A 301 12.40 1.59 0.45
CA LYS A 301 13.25 0.68 1.22
C LYS A 301 12.56 0.25 2.50
N ILE A 302 12.11 1.19 3.32
CA ILE A 302 11.44 0.93 4.60
C ILE A 302 10.24 0.01 4.39
N HIS A 303 9.40 0.29 3.40
CA HIS A 303 8.26 -0.56 3.11
C HIS A 303 8.69 -1.98 2.70
N THR A 304 9.77 -2.09 1.91
CA THR A 304 10.26 -3.37 1.39
C THR A 304 10.92 -4.22 2.47
N ILE A 305 11.77 -3.66 3.33
CA ILE A 305 12.61 -4.44 4.27
C ILE A 305 12.22 -4.30 5.76
N ASP A 306 11.39 -3.31 6.12
CA ASP A 306 10.86 -3.16 7.47
C ASP A 306 9.36 -3.52 7.50
N TRP A 307 8.49 -2.77 6.80
CA TRP A 307 7.04 -2.96 6.91
C TRP A 307 6.57 -4.31 6.38
N THR A 308 6.99 -4.70 5.17
CA THR A 308 6.55 -5.97 4.57
C THR A 308 7.00 -7.16 5.43
N PRO A 309 8.28 -7.26 5.87
CA PRO A 309 8.69 -8.31 6.80
C PRO A 309 7.97 -8.31 8.15
N ALA A 310 7.44 -7.17 8.61
CA ALA A 310 6.63 -7.13 9.84
C ALA A 310 5.25 -7.77 9.65
N ILE A 311 4.57 -7.50 8.53
CA ILE A 311 3.23 -8.05 8.24
C ILE A 311 3.26 -9.47 7.67
N ILE A 312 4.37 -9.89 7.03
CA ILE A 312 4.58 -11.27 6.55
C ILE A 312 5.88 -11.85 7.15
N GLY A 313 5.90 -11.99 8.47
CA GLY A 313 7.06 -12.42 9.28
C GLY A 313 7.47 -13.89 9.16
N HIS A 314 7.19 -14.54 8.02
CA HIS A 314 7.66 -15.90 7.75
C HIS A 314 9.13 -15.89 7.28
N PRO A 315 10.00 -16.81 7.72
CA PRO A 315 11.43 -16.79 7.37
C PRO A 315 11.70 -16.69 5.86
N THR A 316 10.95 -17.43 5.06
CA THR A 316 11.01 -17.38 3.58
C THR A 316 10.67 -15.99 3.03
N THR A 317 9.62 -15.34 3.49
CA THR A 317 9.23 -14.02 2.96
C THR A 317 10.14 -12.92 3.47
N VAL A 318 10.55 -12.97 4.73
CA VAL A 318 11.57 -12.05 5.26
C VAL A 318 12.85 -12.13 4.41
N PHE A 319 13.33 -13.34 4.11
CA PHE A 319 14.48 -13.52 3.22
C PHE A 319 14.21 -13.01 1.80
N ALA A 320 13.04 -13.31 1.23
CA ALA A 320 12.67 -12.90 -0.13
C ALA A 320 12.61 -11.38 -0.28
N MET A 321 12.03 -10.67 0.70
CA MET A 321 11.91 -9.22 0.68
C MET A 321 13.26 -8.53 0.83
N ASN A 322 14.10 -9.00 1.75
CA ASN A 322 15.49 -8.54 1.86
C ASN A 322 16.26 -8.80 0.56
N SER A 323 16.04 -9.95 -0.10
CA SER A 323 16.68 -10.28 -1.37
C SER A 323 16.19 -9.41 -2.54
N ASN A 324 14.95 -8.93 -2.52
CA ASN A 324 14.46 -7.98 -3.53
C ASN A 324 15.21 -6.66 -3.47
N TRP A 325 15.61 -6.20 -2.27
CA TRP A 325 16.35 -4.95 -2.10
C TRP A 325 17.87 -5.13 -2.23
N SER A 326 18.43 -6.12 -1.54
CA SER A 326 19.88 -6.27 -1.37
C SER A 326 20.48 -7.47 -2.12
N GLY A 327 19.64 -8.24 -2.82
CA GLY A 327 20.04 -9.46 -3.53
C GLY A 327 20.30 -10.66 -2.61
N ILE A 328 20.38 -11.86 -3.21
CA ILE A 328 20.68 -13.10 -2.47
C ILE A 328 22.09 -13.08 -1.86
N LEU A 329 23.04 -12.36 -2.47
CA LEU A 329 24.40 -12.22 -1.92
C LEU A 329 24.45 -11.30 -0.70
N GLY A 330 23.41 -10.49 -0.46
CA GLY A 330 23.34 -9.52 0.61
C GLY A 330 24.27 -8.31 0.43
N GLU A 331 24.06 -7.28 1.25
CA GLU A 331 24.76 -5.98 1.12
C GLU A 331 26.29 -6.08 1.32
N ARG A 332 26.76 -7.01 2.18
CA ARG A 332 28.18 -7.12 2.55
C ARG A 332 29.04 -7.78 1.47
N LEU A 333 28.53 -8.76 0.73
CA LEU A 333 29.28 -9.47 -0.32
C LEU A 333 29.16 -8.81 -1.70
N GLY A 334 28.05 -8.08 -1.96
CA GLY A 334 27.85 -7.35 -3.21
C GLY A 334 28.93 -6.32 -3.52
N ASN A 335 29.58 -5.75 -2.49
CA ASN A 335 30.63 -4.73 -2.64
C ASN A 335 32.04 -5.30 -2.89
N LEU A 336 32.25 -6.62 -2.75
CA LEU A 336 33.56 -7.26 -2.90
C LEU A 336 33.92 -7.66 -4.34
N PHE A 337 32.95 -7.73 -5.26
CA PHE A 337 33.18 -8.19 -6.63
C PHE A 337 33.41 -7.04 -7.61
N ARG A 338 34.59 -7.00 -8.26
CA ARG A 338 35.06 -5.95 -9.17
C ARG A 338 34.53 -6.05 -10.62
N ARG A 339 33.96 -7.19 -11.01
CA ARG A 339 33.24 -7.43 -12.28
C ARG A 339 31.86 -8.00 -11.93
N GLN A 340 30.82 -7.18 -12.04
CA GLN A 340 29.50 -7.51 -11.49
C GLN A 340 28.51 -7.96 -12.57
N PRO A 341 27.82 -9.10 -12.40
CA PRO A 341 26.73 -9.47 -13.30
C PRO A 341 25.51 -8.57 -13.09
N HIS A 342 24.84 -8.14 -14.18
CA HIS A 342 23.67 -7.26 -14.18
C HIS A 342 22.35 -7.90 -13.67
N ASN A 343 22.42 -8.98 -12.89
CA ASN A 343 21.23 -9.77 -12.53
C ASN A 343 20.62 -9.32 -11.21
N ALA A 344 19.37 -8.82 -11.28
CA ALA A 344 18.60 -8.36 -10.12
C ALA A 344 18.44 -9.42 -9.01
N LEU A 345 18.44 -10.71 -9.34
CA LEU A 345 18.36 -11.78 -8.34
C LEU A 345 19.58 -11.81 -7.41
N LEU A 346 20.77 -11.48 -7.93
CA LEU A 346 22.02 -11.57 -7.19
C LEU A 346 22.31 -10.32 -6.37
N ARG A 347 21.97 -9.13 -6.90
CA ARG A 347 22.30 -7.81 -6.32
C ARG A 347 21.12 -7.08 -5.69
N GLY A 348 19.89 -7.51 -5.99
CA GLY A 348 18.67 -6.75 -5.69
C GLY A 348 18.20 -5.97 -6.90
N ILE A 349 16.96 -5.50 -6.84
CA ILE A 349 16.32 -4.66 -7.86
C ILE A 349 16.94 -3.26 -7.91
N PRO A 350 17.27 -2.60 -6.78
CA PRO A 350 17.95 -1.31 -6.79
C PRO A 350 19.21 -1.29 -7.67
N GLY A 351 19.21 -0.46 -8.71
CA GLY A 351 20.33 -0.32 -9.64
C GLY A 351 20.40 -1.40 -10.74
N SER A 352 19.42 -2.30 -10.85
CA SER A 352 19.33 -3.26 -11.97
C SER A 352 18.83 -2.57 -13.25
N PRO A 353 18.85 -3.24 -14.42
CA PRO A 353 18.12 -2.75 -15.59
C PRO A 353 16.61 -2.68 -15.31
N THR A 354 15.94 -1.65 -15.85
CA THR A 354 14.48 -1.51 -15.82
C THR A 354 13.82 -2.66 -16.59
N SER A 355 12.76 -3.26 -16.03
CA SER A 355 12.03 -4.35 -16.66
C SER A 355 10.52 -4.23 -16.49
N LEU A 356 9.83 -4.11 -17.62
CA LEU A 356 8.37 -4.02 -17.69
C LEU A 356 7.68 -5.38 -17.88
N HIS A 357 8.45 -6.44 -18.17
CA HIS A 357 7.91 -7.77 -18.52
C HIS A 357 6.92 -7.75 -19.69
N ASN A 358 7.16 -6.88 -20.69
CA ASN A 358 6.38 -6.69 -21.92
C ASN A 358 4.95 -6.12 -21.73
N VAL A 359 4.65 -5.61 -20.54
CA VAL A 359 3.37 -4.95 -20.24
C VAL A 359 3.71 -3.58 -19.67
N PRO A 360 3.13 -2.48 -20.17
CA PRO A 360 3.30 -1.16 -19.56
C PRO A 360 3.03 -1.19 -18.05
N TYR A 361 3.74 -0.35 -17.30
CA TYR A 361 3.55 -0.29 -15.86
C TYR A 361 2.24 0.43 -15.51
N SER A 362 1.45 -0.24 -14.68
CA SER A 362 0.31 0.32 -13.96
C SER A 362 0.11 -0.49 -12.69
N LEU A 363 -0.53 0.13 -11.69
CA LEU A 363 -1.19 -0.62 -10.64
C LEU A 363 -2.52 -1.18 -11.18
N THR A 364 -3.04 -2.20 -10.51
CA THR A 364 -4.15 -3.00 -11.02
C THR A 364 -5.36 -2.96 -10.10
N GLU A 365 -6.55 -3.25 -10.63
CA GLU A 365 -7.76 -3.33 -9.81
C GLU A 365 -7.67 -4.45 -8.76
N GLU A 366 -7.00 -5.56 -9.08
CA GLU A 366 -6.77 -6.64 -8.12
C GLU A 366 -5.78 -6.22 -7.01
N PHE A 367 -4.81 -5.35 -7.33
CA PHE A 367 -3.95 -4.73 -6.34
C PHE A 367 -4.75 -3.84 -5.38
N VAL A 368 -5.64 -3.01 -5.91
CA VAL A 368 -6.54 -2.18 -5.09
C VAL A 368 -7.41 -3.04 -4.17
N ALA A 369 -7.97 -4.13 -4.68
CA ALA A 369 -8.84 -5.02 -3.92
C ALA A 369 -8.15 -5.72 -2.74
N VAL A 370 -6.91 -6.19 -2.91
CA VAL A 370 -6.18 -6.91 -1.82
C VAL A 370 -5.57 -5.97 -0.78
N TYR A 371 -5.50 -4.67 -1.04
CA TYR A 371 -5.04 -3.64 -0.09
C TYR A 371 -6.17 -3.00 0.72
N ARG A 372 -7.40 -3.52 0.62
CA ARG A 372 -8.51 -3.15 1.52
C ARG A 372 -8.25 -3.75 2.91
N MET A 373 -7.47 -3.02 3.71
CA MET A 373 -6.95 -3.47 5.01
C MET A 373 -7.54 -2.68 6.20
N HIS A 374 -8.74 -2.14 6.05
CA HIS A 374 -9.43 -1.35 7.08
C HIS A 374 -9.55 -1.99 8.48
N PRO A 375 -9.65 -3.34 8.65
CA PRO A 375 -9.61 -3.95 9.97
C PRO A 375 -8.35 -3.63 10.80
N LEU A 376 -7.26 -3.17 10.17
CA LEU A 376 -6.06 -2.72 10.90
C LEU A 376 -6.34 -1.54 11.83
N ILE A 377 -7.33 -0.70 11.54
CA ILE A 377 -7.62 0.50 12.35
C ILE A 377 -8.34 0.10 13.67
N PRO A 378 -7.84 0.48 14.86
CA PRO A 378 -8.57 0.32 16.11
C PRO A 378 -9.80 1.23 16.20
N ASP A 379 -10.80 0.86 17.01
CA ASP A 379 -11.89 1.79 17.34
C ASP A 379 -11.49 2.79 18.43
N ARG A 380 -10.60 2.37 19.34
CA ARG A 380 -10.18 3.13 20.52
C ARG A 380 -8.66 3.24 20.61
N PHE A 381 -8.19 4.43 20.98
CA PHE A 381 -6.78 4.77 21.11
C PHE A 381 -6.49 5.28 22.52
N VAL A 382 -5.42 4.77 23.12
CA VAL A 382 -4.93 5.21 24.43
C VAL A 382 -3.62 5.93 24.22
N LEU A 383 -3.62 7.25 24.42
CA LEU A 383 -2.42 8.08 24.34
C LEU A 383 -1.69 8.05 25.69
N ARG A 384 -0.37 7.88 25.62
CA ARG A 384 0.52 7.66 26.76
C ARG A 384 1.74 8.56 26.67
N SER A 385 2.29 8.91 27.84
CA SER A 385 3.55 9.63 27.92
C SER A 385 4.71 8.70 27.59
N ALA A 386 5.59 9.12 26.67
CA ALA A 386 6.80 8.40 26.34
C ALA A 386 7.81 8.37 27.50
N SER A 387 7.69 9.25 28.50
CA SER A 387 8.63 9.31 29.62
C SER A 387 8.38 8.28 30.72
N ASP A 388 7.11 7.97 31.01
CA ASP A 388 6.71 7.15 32.17
C ASP A 388 5.56 6.17 31.90
N ASP A 389 5.09 6.08 30.65
CA ASP A 389 4.00 5.20 30.20
C ASP A 389 2.61 5.52 30.81
N SER A 390 2.47 6.66 31.51
CA SER A 390 1.19 7.11 32.08
C SER A 390 0.18 7.44 30.98
N VAL A 391 -1.10 7.17 31.22
CA VAL A 391 -2.19 7.50 30.27
C VAL A 391 -2.44 9.00 30.29
N ILE A 392 -2.34 9.62 29.12
CA ILE A 392 -2.62 11.05 28.89
C ILE A 392 -4.10 11.23 28.54
N ALA A 393 -4.59 10.47 27.57
CA ALA A 393 -5.93 10.59 27.04
C ALA A 393 -6.42 9.28 26.42
N GLU A 394 -7.73 9.14 26.32
CA GLU A 394 -8.38 8.05 25.59
C GLU A 394 -9.33 8.67 24.56
N HIS A 395 -9.28 8.13 23.35
CA HIS A 395 -10.02 8.65 22.20
C HIS A 395 -10.68 7.52 21.43
N GLU A 396 -11.84 7.80 20.86
CA GLU A 396 -12.45 6.95 19.84
C GLU A 396 -11.98 7.41 18.45
N LEU A 397 -11.99 6.53 17.44
CA LEU A 397 -11.50 6.84 16.10
C LEU A 397 -12.01 8.19 15.52
N PRO A 398 -13.29 8.59 15.69
CA PRO A 398 -13.77 9.90 15.23
C PRO A 398 -12.99 11.08 15.82
N ASP A 399 -12.51 10.99 17.07
CA ASP A 399 -11.71 12.03 17.72
C ASP A 399 -10.30 12.19 17.11
N LEU A 400 -9.87 11.23 16.29
CA LEU A 400 -8.60 11.26 15.55
C LEU A 400 -8.77 11.55 14.05
N ALA A 401 -10.01 11.77 13.58
CA ALA A 401 -10.30 12.09 12.18
C ALA A 401 -9.77 13.48 11.79
N VAL A 402 -9.75 13.77 10.48
CA VAL A 402 -9.17 14.97 9.86
C VAL A 402 -9.48 16.28 10.60
N GLN A 403 -10.74 16.48 11.03
CA GLN A 403 -11.19 17.70 11.69
C GLN A 403 -10.58 17.93 13.09
N HIS A 404 -10.03 16.88 13.72
CA HIS A 404 -9.48 16.92 15.06
C HIS A 404 -7.96 16.78 15.10
N VAL A 405 -7.29 16.44 13.98
CA VAL A 405 -5.84 16.20 13.92
C VAL A 405 -5.04 17.31 14.60
N ARG A 406 -5.24 18.56 14.18
CA ARG A 406 -4.52 19.72 14.75
C ARG A 406 -4.77 19.90 16.24
N THR A 407 -6.00 19.63 16.68
CA THR A 407 -6.37 19.69 18.10
C THR A 407 -5.63 18.60 18.89
N ARG A 408 -5.57 17.37 18.37
CA ARG A 408 -4.83 16.27 19.02
C ARG A 408 -3.34 16.60 19.13
N PHE A 409 -2.74 17.21 18.10
CA PHE A 409 -1.34 17.65 18.11
C PHE A 409 -1.08 18.88 19.01
N SER A 410 -2.10 19.69 19.34
CA SER A 410 -1.95 20.76 20.33
C SER A 410 -2.05 20.27 21.76
N GLU A 411 -2.80 19.19 21.99
CA GLU A 411 -3.03 18.62 23.32
C GLU A 411 -1.96 17.61 23.72
N THR A 412 -1.42 16.86 22.76
CA THR A 412 -0.43 15.80 23.00
C THR A 412 0.79 15.98 22.09
N PRO A 413 2.01 16.03 22.63
CA PRO A 413 3.24 16.05 21.83
C PRO A 413 3.30 14.87 20.85
N ILE A 414 3.76 15.10 19.63
CA ILE A 414 3.78 14.08 18.56
C ILE A 414 4.55 12.82 18.98
N GLU A 415 5.62 12.94 19.74
CA GLU A 415 6.42 11.84 20.26
C GLU A 415 5.60 10.92 21.17
N ASN A 416 4.69 11.46 21.97
CA ASN A 416 3.78 10.69 22.82
C ASN A 416 2.74 9.96 21.97
N ILE A 417 2.25 10.58 20.89
CA ILE A 417 1.34 9.94 19.94
C ILE A 417 2.05 8.78 19.23
N ILE A 418 3.26 9.01 18.70
CA ILE A 418 4.09 7.99 18.05
C ILE A 418 4.36 6.83 19.00
N TYR A 419 4.78 7.12 20.23
CA TYR A 419 5.02 6.13 21.27
C TYR A 419 3.77 5.27 21.54
N SER A 420 2.62 5.92 21.68
CA SER A 420 1.33 5.25 21.91
C SER A 420 0.96 4.32 20.77
N PHE A 421 1.15 4.77 19.53
CA PHE A 421 0.89 3.96 18.34
C PHE A 421 1.89 2.82 18.20
N GLY A 422 3.14 3.02 18.63
CA GLY A 422 4.15 1.98 18.72
C GLY A 422 3.84 0.91 19.77
N ARG A 423 3.16 1.29 20.86
CA ARG A 423 2.74 0.40 21.96
C ARG A 423 1.44 -0.36 21.69
N ALA A 424 0.53 0.22 20.92
CA ALA A 424 -0.78 -0.38 20.64
C ALA A 424 -0.71 -1.36 19.45
N ASN A 425 -1.55 -2.40 19.47
CA ASN A 425 -1.73 -3.28 18.32
C ASN A 425 -2.82 -2.75 17.37
N PRO A 426 -2.66 -2.91 16.04
CA PRO A 426 -3.75 -2.73 15.10
C PRO A 426 -4.70 -3.94 15.16
N GLY A 427 -5.85 -3.87 14.49
CA GLY A 427 -6.73 -5.03 14.38
C GLY A 427 -6.23 -6.07 13.36
N ALA A 428 -6.53 -7.35 13.58
CA ALA A 428 -6.24 -8.43 12.64
C ALA A 428 -7.14 -8.36 11.40
N LEU A 429 -6.60 -8.70 10.22
CA LEU A 429 -7.36 -8.79 8.96
C LEU A 429 -8.18 -10.07 8.92
N THR A 430 -9.33 -10.07 9.60
CA THR A 430 -10.24 -11.22 9.68
C THR A 430 -11.70 -10.75 9.68
N LEU A 431 -12.63 -11.69 9.49
CA LEU A 431 -14.06 -11.42 9.60
C LEU A 431 -14.40 -11.01 11.04
N HIS A 432 -15.50 -10.31 11.22
CA HIS A 432 -15.95 -9.78 12.52
C HIS A 432 -14.92 -8.86 13.21
N ASN A 433 -14.11 -8.14 12.43
CA ASN A 433 -13.09 -7.23 12.96
C ASN A 433 -12.96 -5.90 12.19
N PHE A 434 -13.95 -5.53 11.38
CA PHE A 434 -14.00 -4.24 10.69
C PHE A 434 -14.48 -3.13 11.64
N PRO A 435 -13.80 -1.98 11.73
CA PRO A 435 -14.09 -0.96 12.75
C PRO A 435 -15.50 -0.39 12.61
N ARG A 436 -16.22 -0.24 13.72
CA ARG A 436 -17.62 0.21 13.70
C ARG A 436 -17.73 1.64 13.21
N HIS A 437 -16.78 2.48 13.59
CA HIS A 437 -16.71 3.88 13.16
C HIS A 437 -16.50 4.02 11.64
N LEU A 438 -15.95 3.01 10.96
CA LEU A 438 -15.83 3.00 9.50
C LEU A 438 -17.09 2.47 8.79
N GLN A 439 -17.97 1.74 9.48
CA GLN A 439 -19.28 1.33 8.97
C GLN A 439 -20.35 2.43 9.13
N ARG A 440 -20.01 3.49 9.87
CA ARG A 440 -20.76 4.74 9.98
C ARG A 440 -19.76 5.90 10.01
N LEU A 441 -18.97 6.01 8.94
CA LEU A 441 -17.99 7.07 8.78
C LEU A 441 -18.71 8.37 8.48
N GLU A 442 -18.60 9.35 9.38
CA GLU A 442 -19.12 10.69 9.17
C GLU A 442 -18.07 11.53 8.45
N ARG A 443 -18.45 12.11 7.30
CA ARG A 443 -17.58 13.00 6.52
C ARG A 443 -17.74 14.45 7.01
N PRO A 444 -16.77 15.32 6.72
CA PRO A 444 -16.85 16.73 7.08
C PRO A 444 -18.07 17.47 6.49
N ASP A 445 -18.61 16.99 5.38
CA ASP A 445 -19.83 17.53 4.74
C ASP A 445 -21.14 17.05 5.39
N GLY A 446 -21.04 16.25 6.46
CA GLY A 446 -22.18 15.65 7.16
C GLY A 446 -22.75 14.40 6.49
N SER A 447 -22.20 13.97 5.35
CA SER A 447 -22.58 12.70 4.74
C SER A 447 -22.03 11.53 5.55
N ILE A 448 -22.74 10.40 5.50
CA ILE A 448 -22.34 9.19 6.22
C ILE A 448 -22.10 8.03 5.25
N LEU A 449 -21.06 7.24 5.51
CA LEU A 449 -20.68 6.11 4.67
C LEU A 449 -20.56 4.81 5.48
N ASP A 450 -21.04 3.71 4.91
CA ASP A 450 -20.67 2.37 5.36
C ASP A 450 -19.54 1.87 4.47
N LEU A 451 -18.30 2.08 4.91
CA LEU A 451 -17.12 1.76 4.12
C LEU A 451 -17.01 0.27 3.84
N ALA A 452 -17.46 -0.59 4.75
CA ALA A 452 -17.46 -2.03 4.56
C ALA A 452 -18.41 -2.46 3.44
N ALA A 453 -19.63 -1.91 3.39
CA ALA A 453 -20.57 -2.17 2.30
C ALA A 453 -20.07 -1.60 0.96
N ILE A 454 -19.48 -0.40 0.99
CA ILE A 454 -18.86 0.23 -0.18
C ILE A 454 -17.73 -0.65 -0.72
N ASP A 455 -16.83 -1.12 0.13
CA ASP A 455 -15.68 -1.95 -0.26
C ASP A 455 -16.12 -3.23 -0.98
N VAL A 456 -17.12 -3.94 -0.44
CA VAL A 456 -17.71 -5.12 -1.08
C VAL A 456 -18.24 -4.75 -2.47
N LEU A 457 -19.07 -3.71 -2.55
CA LEU A 457 -19.70 -3.32 -3.81
C LEU A 457 -18.69 -2.83 -4.85
N ARG A 458 -17.64 -2.12 -4.43
CA ARG A 458 -16.59 -1.60 -5.32
C ARG A 458 -15.80 -2.71 -5.99
N VAL A 459 -15.47 -3.78 -5.26
CA VAL A 459 -14.77 -4.94 -5.85
C VAL A 459 -15.63 -5.57 -6.95
N ARG A 460 -16.93 -5.72 -6.71
CA ARG A 460 -17.89 -6.26 -7.69
C ARG A 460 -18.07 -5.33 -8.89
N GLU A 461 -18.33 -4.04 -8.63
CA GLU A 461 -18.58 -2.99 -9.63
C GLU A 461 -17.42 -2.87 -10.61
N ARG A 462 -16.19 -3.03 -10.12
CA ARG A 462 -14.97 -2.92 -10.94
C ARG A 462 -14.62 -4.21 -11.67
N GLY A 463 -15.46 -5.23 -11.60
CA GLY A 463 -15.25 -6.51 -12.29
C GLY A 463 -14.03 -7.27 -11.78
N VAL A 464 -13.66 -7.12 -10.51
CA VAL A 464 -12.63 -7.98 -9.90
C VAL A 464 -13.28 -9.34 -9.59
N PRO A 465 -12.67 -10.47 -10.00
CA PRO A 465 -13.26 -11.79 -9.78
C PRO A 465 -13.60 -12.10 -8.32
N ARG A 466 -14.69 -12.83 -8.10
CA ARG A 466 -15.07 -13.42 -6.79
C ARG A 466 -13.97 -14.37 -6.29
N TYR A 467 -14.00 -14.71 -5.01
CA TYR A 467 -12.86 -15.34 -4.30
C TYR A 467 -12.32 -16.61 -4.99
N ASN A 468 -13.19 -17.56 -5.37
CA ASN A 468 -12.72 -18.81 -5.98
C ASN A 468 -12.13 -18.62 -7.38
N GLU A 469 -12.71 -17.74 -8.20
CA GLU A 469 -12.15 -17.43 -9.51
C GLU A 469 -10.83 -16.66 -9.37
N PHE A 470 -10.74 -15.77 -8.39
CA PHE A 470 -9.50 -15.08 -8.02
C PHE A 470 -8.40 -16.07 -7.62
N ARG A 471 -8.73 -17.13 -6.88
CA ARG A 471 -7.78 -18.22 -6.57
C ARG A 471 -7.34 -18.97 -7.83
N ARG A 472 -8.27 -19.29 -8.74
CA ARG A 472 -7.96 -20.00 -10.00
C ARG A 472 -6.97 -19.21 -10.85
N MET A 473 -7.20 -17.90 -11.06
CA MET A 473 -6.29 -17.06 -11.85
C MET A 473 -4.88 -16.96 -11.24
N LEU A 474 -4.76 -17.14 -9.92
CA LEU A 474 -3.49 -17.15 -9.19
C LEU A 474 -2.87 -18.54 -9.07
N ARG A 475 -3.42 -19.53 -9.76
CA ARG A 475 -3.03 -20.95 -9.71
C ARG A 475 -3.19 -21.58 -8.32
N LEU A 476 -3.96 -21.00 -7.42
CA LEU A 476 -4.35 -21.65 -6.18
C LEU A 476 -5.46 -22.68 -6.43
N ARG A 477 -5.61 -23.63 -5.50
CA ARG A 477 -6.76 -24.54 -5.50
C ARG A 477 -8.00 -23.75 -5.02
N PRO A 478 -9.10 -23.71 -5.78
CA PRO A 478 -10.36 -23.16 -5.28
C PRO A 478 -10.87 -23.99 -4.11
N VAL A 479 -11.54 -23.36 -3.15
CA VAL A 479 -12.14 -24.08 -2.02
C VAL A 479 -13.46 -24.71 -2.45
N SER A 480 -13.73 -25.94 -1.99
CA SER A 480 -14.91 -26.72 -2.40
C SER A 480 -16.11 -26.58 -1.48
N SER A 481 -15.91 -26.02 -0.28
CA SER A 481 -16.96 -25.85 0.73
C SER A 481 -16.62 -24.70 1.68
N PHE A 482 -17.62 -24.19 2.39
CA PHE A 482 -17.42 -23.15 3.42
C PHE A 482 -16.55 -23.63 4.58
N SER A 483 -16.61 -24.92 4.94
CA SER A 483 -15.73 -25.54 5.94
C SER A 483 -14.28 -25.71 5.48
N GLU A 484 -14.01 -25.64 4.17
CA GLU A 484 -12.63 -25.59 3.66
C GLU A 484 -12.10 -24.16 3.65
N LEU A 485 -12.98 -23.15 3.54
CA LEU A 485 -12.60 -21.74 3.49
C LEU A 485 -12.09 -21.23 4.84
N THR A 486 -12.62 -21.73 5.95
CA THR A 486 -12.27 -21.24 7.29
C THR A 486 -12.28 -22.38 8.30
N ASP A 487 -11.38 -22.28 9.29
CA ASP A 487 -11.29 -23.24 10.40
C ASP A 487 -12.39 -23.01 11.47
N ASP A 488 -13.13 -21.89 11.40
CA ASP A 488 -14.21 -21.56 12.32
C ASP A 488 -15.57 -22.11 11.81
N PRO A 489 -16.16 -23.11 12.50
CA PRO A 489 -17.42 -23.71 12.07
C PRO A 489 -18.63 -22.77 12.19
N VAL A 490 -18.57 -21.72 13.02
CA VAL A 490 -19.61 -20.71 13.13
C VAL A 490 -19.56 -19.82 11.91
N VAL A 491 -18.39 -19.28 11.58
CA VAL A 491 -18.17 -18.46 10.38
C VAL A 491 -18.54 -19.24 9.11
N ALA A 492 -18.14 -20.52 9.01
CA ALA A 492 -18.51 -21.36 7.86
C ALA A 492 -20.03 -21.48 7.68
N LYS A 493 -20.80 -21.59 8.77
CA LYS A 493 -22.28 -21.63 8.72
C LYS A 493 -22.87 -20.28 8.32
N GLU A 494 -22.33 -19.17 8.80
CA GLU A 494 -22.79 -17.84 8.43
C GLU A 494 -22.54 -17.53 6.95
N LEU A 495 -21.34 -17.88 6.46
CA LEU A 495 -21.01 -17.78 5.05
C LEU A 495 -21.97 -18.63 4.19
N ALA A 496 -22.24 -19.87 4.61
CA ALA A 496 -23.19 -20.73 3.93
C ALA A 496 -24.61 -20.14 3.89
N ALA A 497 -25.06 -19.53 4.99
CA ALA A 497 -26.36 -18.91 5.08
C ALA A 497 -26.51 -17.65 4.19
N ILE A 498 -25.44 -16.87 4.03
CA ILE A 498 -25.45 -15.63 3.24
C ILE A 498 -25.24 -15.89 1.75
N TYR A 499 -24.27 -16.73 1.40
CA TYR A 499 -23.87 -16.93 0.00
C TYR A 499 -24.59 -18.09 -0.67
N GLY A 500 -24.95 -19.14 0.08
CA GLY A 500 -25.55 -20.39 -0.42
C GLY A 500 -24.60 -21.26 -1.25
N ASP A 501 -23.77 -20.64 -2.09
CA ASP A 501 -22.78 -21.26 -2.97
C ASP A 501 -21.38 -20.66 -2.73
N ILE A 502 -20.38 -21.52 -2.63
CA ILE A 502 -18.99 -21.16 -2.38
C ILE A 502 -18.38 -20.31 -3.51
N GLU A 503 -18.86 -20.44 -4.75
CA GLU A 503 -18.39 -19.64 -5.89
C GLU A 503 -18.82 -18.17 -5.81
N ARG A 504 -19.83 -17.86 -5.00
CA ARG A 504 -20.38 -16.51 -4.86
C ARG A 504 -19.66 -15.66 -3.81
N VAL A 505 -18.76 -16.25 -3.03
CA VAL A 505 -18.05 -15.55 -1.95
C VAL A 505 -17.27 -14.36 -2.50
N ASP A 506 -17.54 -13.18 -1.93
CA ASP A 506 -16.80 -11.97 -2.25
C ASP A 506 -15.31 -12.14 -2.00
N LEU A 507 -14.47 -11.56 -2.87
CA LEU A 507 -13.03 -11.62 -2.70
C LEU A 507 -12.62 -11.16 -1.30
N MET A 508 -13.01 -9.96 -0.88
CA MET A 508 -12.63 -9.40 0.43
C MET A 508 -13.04 -10.31 1.60
N VAL A 509 -14.25 -10.88 1.56
CA VAL A 509 -14.74 -11.81 2.59
C VAL A 509 -13.91 -13.08 2.60
N GLY A 510 -13.62 -13.66 1.44
CA GLY A 510 -12.76 -14.83 1.33
C GLY A 510 -11.33 -14.57 1.83
N LEU A 511 -10.75 -13.40 1.53
CA LEU A 511 -9.41 -13.02 2.03
C LEU A 511 -9.37 -12.92 3.56
N TYR A 512 -10.45 -12.45 4.19
CA TYR A 512 -10.54 -12.31 5.65
C TYR A 512 -10.85 -13.65 6.35
N ALA A 513 -11.60 -14.53 5.70
CA ALA A 513 -11.95 -15.87 6.20
C ALA A 513 -10.80 -16.88 6.07
N GLU A 514 -9.92 -16.70 5.08
CA GLU A 514 -8.84 -17.64 4.75
C GLU A 514 -7.83 -17.80 5.90
N PRO A 515 -7.52 -19.05 6.32
CA PRO A 515 -6.42 -19.34 7.24
C PRO A 515 -5.09 -18.81 6.72
N LYS A 516 -4.39 -18.07 7.56
CA LYS A 516 -3.15 -17.37 7.18
C LYS A 516 -1.93 -18.27 7.40
N PRO A 517 -0.91 -18.22 6.53
CA PRO A 517 0.39 -18.79 6.86
C PRO A 517 0.92 -18.25 8.20
N LYS A 518 1.71 -19.06 8.92
CA LYS A 518 2.29 -18.62 10.20
C LYS A 518 3.11 -17.35 10.00
N GLY A 519 2.81 -16.33 10.81
CA GLY A 519 3.48 -15.02 10.76
C GLY A 519 2.92 -14.04 9.73
N PHE A 520 1.86 -14.40 9.00
CA PHE A 520 1.19 -13.49 8.07
C PHE A 520 0.04 -12.72 8.72
N GLY A 521 -0.07 -11.44 8.40
CA GLY A 521 -1.18 -10.56 8.73
C GLY A 521 -2.34 -10.65 7.75
N PHE A 522 -2.12 -11.11 6.50
CA PHE A 522 -3.14 -11.29 5.47
C PHE A 522 -3.05 -12.66 4.79
N SER A 523 -4.02 -13.00 3.94
CA SER A 523 -4.13 -14.32 3.33
C SER A 523 -3.06 -14.63 2.28
N ASP A 524 -2.82 -15.92 2.03
CA ASP A 524 -1.90 -16.35 0.96
C ASP A 524 -2.43 -15.95 -0.43
N THR A 525 -3.75 -15.91 -0.62
CA THR A 525 -4.37 -15.38 -1.84
C THR A 525 -3.98 -13.93 -2.10
N ALA A 526 -4.10 -13.04 -1.10
CA ALA A 526 -3.65 -11.65 -1.22
C ALA A 526 -2.14 -11.58 -1.50
N PHE A 527 -1.36 -12.42 -0.81
CA PHE A 527 0.09 -12.49 -0.99
C PHE A 527 0.51 -12.80 -2.44
N ARG A 528 -0.26 -13.56 -3.23
CA ARG A 528 0.10 -13.83 -4.64
C ARG A 528 0.13 -12.57 -5.50
N ILE A 529 -0.78 -11.62 -5.23
CA ILE A 529 -0.73 -10.31 -5.88
C ILE A 529 0.49 -9.52 -5.40
N PHE A 530 0.85 -9.59 -4.11
CA PHE A 530 2.07 -8.96 -3.59
C PHE A 530 3.34 -9.52 -4.26
N VAL A 531 3.45 -10.84 -4.43
CA VAL A 531 4.59 -11.49 -5.11
C VAL A 531 4.83 -10.89 -6.50
N LEU A 532 3.75 -10.63 -7.23
CA LEU A 532 3.81 -10.04 -8.56
C LEU A 532 4.08 -8.53 -8.49
N MET A 533 3.21 -7.79 -7.78
CA MET A 533 3.14 -6.33 -7.87
C MET A 533 4.20 -5.61 -7.03
N ALA A 534 4.59 -6.13 -5.86
CA ALA A 534 5.58 -5.47 -5.00
C ALA A 534 6.94 -5.34 -5.70
N SER A 535 7.42 -6.43 -6.31
CA SER A 535 8.65 -6.40 -7.10
C SER A 535 8.51 -5.54 -8.36
N ARG A 536 7.32 -5.54 -8.98
CA ARG A 536 7.03 -4.76 -10.20
C ARG A 536 7.09 -3.25 -9.96
N ARG A 537 6.65 -2.76 -8.79
CA ARG A 537 6.77 -1.33 -8.42
C ARG A 537 8.22 -0.84 -8.46
N LEU A 538 9.16 -1.69 -8.07
CA LEU A 538 10.59 -1.39 -8.10
C LEU A 538 11.20 -1.62 -9.49
N GLU A 539 10.95 -2.79 -10.10
CA GLU A 539 11.60 -3.20 -11.36
C GLU A 539 11.20 -2.34 -12.57
N SER A 540 9.99 -1.76 -12.54
CA SER A 540 9.46 -0.96 -13.64
C SER A 540 9.84 0.53 -13.57
N ASP A 541 10.31 1.01 -12.43
CA ASP A 541 10.61 2.43 -12.20
C ASP A 541 12.11 2.67 -12.44
N ARG A 542 12.44 3.59 -13.36
CA ARG A 542 13.85 3.87 -13.68
C ARG A 542 14.62 4.41 -12.48
N PHE A 543 13.97 5.15 -11.60
CA PHE A 543 14.62 5.76 -10.43
C PHE A 543 14.95 4.74 -9.34
N PHE A 544 14.37 3.52 -9.36
CA PHE A 544 14.86 2.39 -8.56
C PHE A 544 15.78 1.47 -9.33
N THR A 545 15.83 1.56 -10.66
CA THR A 545 16.61 0.66 -11.52
C THR A 545 17.76 1.41 -12.19
N THR A 546 17.63 1.71 -13.48
CA THR A 546 18.72 2.26 -14.30
C THR A 546 19.26 3.60 -13.79
N ASP A 547 18.42 4.41 -13.13
CA ASP A 547 18.76 5.72 -12.58
C ASP A 547 19.01 5.71 -11.08
N PHE A 548 18.95 4.56 -10.40
CA PHE A 548 19.37 4.42 -9.00
C PHE A 548 20.90 4.38 -8.88
N ARG A 549 21.54 5.53 -9.17
CA ARG A 549 22.99 5.69 -9.24
C ARG A 549 23.43 7.07 -8.74
N PRO A 550 24.69 7.22 -8.28
CA PRO A 550 25.19 8.49 -7.73
C PRO A 550 25.07 9.70 -8.67
N GLN A 551 25.10 9.50 -9.99
CA GLN A 551 24.95 10.62 -10.95
C GLN A 551 23.55 11.25 -10.92
N ILE A 552 22.54 10.48 -10.50
CA ILE A 552 21.15 10.95 -10.41
C ILE A 552 20.81 11.31 -8.96
N TYR A 553 21.27 10.53 -7.99
CA TYR A 553 20.91 10.69 -6.57
C TYR A 553 21.92 11.47 -5.74
N THR A 554 23.11 11.77 -6.26
CA THR A 554 24.36 12.07 -5.52
C THR A 554 24.94 10.84 -4.79
N PRO A 555 26.27 10.76 -4.59
CA PRO A 555 26.88 9.74 -3.72
C PRO A 555 26.29 9.74 -2.30
N GLU A 556 26.07 10.91 -1.74
CA GLU A 556 25.56 11.15 -0.39
C GLU A 556 24.09 10.72 -0.29
N GLY A 557 23.27 11.01 -1.31
CA GLY A 557 21.90 10.55 -1.39
C GLY A 557 21.77 9.03 -1.46
N ILE A 558 22.62 8.36 -2.24
CA ILE A 558 22.68 6.87 -2.27
C ILE A 558 23.12 6.33 -0.90
N ALA A 559 24.10 6.95 -0.26
CA ALA A 559 24.54 6.57 1.09
C ALA A 559 23.40 6.76 2.11
N TRP A 560 22.64 7.85 2.02
CA TRP A 560 21.50 8.11 2.89
C TRP A 560 20.45 7.01 2.79
N VAL A 561 20.07 6.59 1.58
CA VAL A 561 19.12 5.47 1.39
C VAL A 561 19.69 4.17 1.96
N ARG A 562 20.98 3.89 1.73
CA ARG A 562 21.65 2.67 2.19
C ARG A 562 21.73 2.59 3.72
N ASP A 563 22.07 3.69 4.38
CA ASP A 563 22.47 3.68 5.79
C ASP A 563 21.29 3.92 6.75
N ASN A 564 20.11 4.24 6.22
CA ASN A 564 18.92 4.53 7.01
C ASN A 564 17.80 3.49 6.90
N SER A 565 16.98 3.43 7.94
CA SER A 565 15.79 2.56 8.09
C SER A 565 14.70 3.33 8.84
N MET A 566 13.52 2.73 9.03
CA MET A 566 12.46 3.39 9.80
C MET A 566 12.93 3.77 11.21
N ARG A 567 13.82 2.95 11.80
CA ARG A 567 14.36 3.19 13.13
C ARG A 567 15.22 4.44 13.15
N SER A 568 16.13 4.59 12.18
CA SER A 568 17.02 5.75 12.15
C SER A 568 16.24 7.04 11.86
N VAL A 569 15.23 6.97 10.99
CA VAL A 569 14.33 8.10 10.71
C VAL A 569 13.58 8.54 11.97
N LEU A 570 12.94 7.60 12.68
CA LEU A 570 12.26 7.90 13.95
C LEU A 570 13.20 8.53 14.99
N LEU A 571 14.38 7.93 15.21
CA LEU A 571 15.30 8.39 16.25
C LEU A 571 16.05 9.68 15.89
N ARG A 572 16.18 10.01 14.60
CA ARG A 572 16.75 11.30 14.17
C ARG A 572 15.83 12.45 14.55
N HIS A 573 14.53 12.29 14.37
CA HIS A 573 13.54 13.34 14.58
C HIS A 573 12.92 13.32 15.98
N PHE A 574 12.88 12.15 16.62
CA PHE A 574 12.31 11.92 17.95
C PHE A 574 13.25 11.08 18.83
N PRO A 575 14.41 11.63 19.23
CA PRO A 575 15.42 10.88 20.00
C PRO A 575 14.92 10.39 21.37
N SER A 576 13.87 11.00 21.94
CA SER A 576 13.22 10.55 23.17
C SER A 576 12.63 9.14 23.06
N LEU A 577 12.37 8.64 21.85
CA LEU A 577 11.85 7.29 21.61
C LEU A 577 12.91 6.19 21.71
N HIS A 578 14.18 6.54 21.97
CA HIS A 578 15.29 5.57 22.01
C HIS A 578 15.01 4.41 22.96
N ALA A 579 14.57 4.70 24.18
CA ALA A 579 14.32 3.70 25.21
C ALA A 579 13.17 2.74 24.83
N ALA A 580 12.09 3.26 24.23
CA ALA A 580 10.95 2.46 23.77
C ALA A 580 11.29 1.52 22.60
N LEU A 581 12.30 1.89 21.83
CA LEU A 581 12.79 1.13 20.70
C LEU A 581 13.98 0.23 21.07
N ASP A 582 14.45 0.22 22.32
CA ASP A 582 15.59 -0.62 22.69
C ASP A 582 15.23 -2.11 22.56
N GLY A 583 16.15 -2.90 21.98
CA GLY A 583 15.89 -4.31 21.61
C GLY A 583 14.85 -4.55 20.50
N ILE A 584 14.16 -3.51 20.01
CA ILE A 584 13.18 -3.62 18.92
C ILE A 584 13.88 -3.57 17.56
N ALA A 585 13.99 -4.73 16.91
CA ALA A 585 14.65 -4.86 15.60
C ALA A 585 13.86 -4.17 14.46
N ASN A 586 12.53 -4.28 14.48
CA ASN A 586 11.64 -3.72 13.46
C ASN A 586 10.68 -2.72 14.11
N PRO A 587 10.72 -1.42 13.75
CA PRO A 587 9.86 -0.40 14.37
C PRO A 587 8.36 -0.59 14.17
N PHE A 588 7.92 -1.48 13.29
CA PHE A 588 6.51 -1.85 13.11
C PHE A 588 6.05 -2.99 14.03
N ALA A 589 6.97 -3.62 14.77
CA ALA A 589 6.62 -4.53 15.86
C ALA A 589 6.17 -3.75 17.11
N PRO A 590 5.42 -4.36 18.04
CA PRO A 590 5.02 -3.70 19.30
C PRO A 590 6.24 -3.26 20.13
N TRP A 591 6.20 -2.02 20.63
CA TRP A 591 7.27 -1.42 21.44
C TRP A 591 7.16 -1.80 22.92
N THR A 592 8.24 -1.60 23.67
CA THR A 592 8.30 -1.81 25.12
C THR A 592 8.10 -0.50 25.90
N PRO A 593 7.72 -0.57 27.19
CA PRO A 593 7.71 0.61 28.06
C PRO A 593 9.08 1.27 28.17
N ALA A 594 9.12 2.61 28.11
CA ALA A 594 10.38 3.34 28.06
C ALA A 594 11.23 3.21 29.34
N TRP A 595 10.61 2.86 30.48
CA TRP A 595 11.32 2.65 31.75
C TRP A 595 11.78 1.20 31.96
N ALA A 596 11.35 0.24 31.13
CA ALA A 596 11.69 -1.17 31.28
C ALA A 596 13.11 -1.53 30.82
N SER A 597 13.79 -0.63 30.11
CA SER A 597 15.18 -0.81 29.63
C SER A 597 16.25 -0.56 30.72
N GLY A 598 15.85 -0.23 31.96
CA GLY A 598 16.76 0.02 33.09
C GLY A 598 16.90 -1.12 34.11
N SER A 599 16.27 -2.28 33.91
CA SER A 599 16.16 -3.33 34.95
C SER A 599 16.82 -4.67 34.59
N THR A 600 17.86 -4.66 33.75
CA THR A 600 18.79 -5.80 33.62
C THR A 600 20.20 -5.33 33.95
N GLU A 601 20.51 -5.32 35.25
CA GLU A 601 21.88 -5.45 35.77
C GLU A 601 22.23 -6.94 35.96
#